data_AF-A0A261VBH5-F1
#
_entry.id   AF-A0A261VBH5-F1
#
_cell.length_a   1.000
_cell.length_b   1.000
_cell.length_c   1.000
_cell.angle_alpha   90.00
_cell.angle_beta   90.00
_cell.angle_gamma   90.00
#
_symmetry.space_group_name_H-M   'P 1'
#
loop_
_entity.id
_entity.type
_entity.pdbx_description
1 polymer ?
#
loop_
_entity_poly.entity_id
_entity_poly.type
_entity_poly.pdbx_seq_one_letter_code
_entity_poly.pdbx_strand_id
1 'polypeptide(L)'
;MSLLKRLKSTAPLLRSINKLTTATLLFGIHQTTTAQSIGGLSRARTTLETLRDNLDVILPIAAIIIGIIIFVLYSAEVMRKDDAIRWGIGVLLAGSAAELVVLLWK
;
A
#
# COMPACT_ATOMS: atom_id res chain seq x y z
N MET A 1 11.25 -12.31 -64.66
CA MET A 1 11.03 -13.36 -63.62
C MET A 1 12.01 -13.27 -62.42
N SER A 2 12.61 -12.11 -62.11
CA SER A 2 13.57 -11.97 -60.98
C SER A 2 13.02 -11.23 -59.75
N LEU A 3 12.00 -10.37 -59.91
CA LEU A 3 11.41 -9.60 -58.81
C LEU A 3 10.59 -10.47 -57.84
N LEU A 4 9.87 -11.47 -58.36
CA LEU A 4 9.12 -12.45 -57.56
C LEU A 4 10.04 -13.32 -56.68
N LYS A 5 11.26 -13.61 -57.12
CA LYS A 5 12.26 -14.37 -56.34
C LYS A 5 12.83 -13.53 -55.19
N ARG A 6 13.04 -12.23 -55.40
CA ARG A 6 13.47 -11.27 -54.35
C ARG A 6 12.43 -11.11 -53.24
N LEU A 7 11.15 -11.00 -53.59
CA LEU A 7 10.06 -10.91 -52.62
C LEU A 7 9.96 -12.17 -51.74
N LYS A 8 10.02 -13.36 -52.34
CA LYS A 8 9.97 -14.64 -51.62
C LYS A 8 11.16 -14.83 -50.66
N SER A 9 12.34 -14.31 -51.01
CA SER A 9 13.55 -14.36 -50.18
C SER A 9 13.52 -13.41 -48.97
N THR A 10 12.64 -12.40 -48.95
CA THR A 10 12.57 -11.38 -47.90
C THR A 10 11.56 -11.74 -46.79
N ALA A 11 10.65 -12.69 -47.09
CA ALA A 11 9.65 -13.21 -46.16
C ALA A 11 10.19 -13.78 -44.82
N PRO A 12 11.29 -14.55 -44.77
CA PRO A 12 11.82 -15.05 -43.49
C PRO A 12 12.50 -13.95 -42.65
N LEU A 13 12.99 -12.90 -43.31
CA LEU A 13 13.69 -11.78 -42.68
C LEU A 13 12.68 -10.85 -41.97
N LEU A 14 11.56 -10.54 -42.63
CA LEU A 14 10.42 -9.83 -42.03
C LEU A 14 9.83 -10.56 -40.81
N ARG A 15 9.73 -11.89 -40.87
CA ARG A 15 9.22 -12.69 -39.75
C ARG A 15 10.16 -12.69 -38.54
N SER A 16 11.47 -12.58 -38.77
CA SER A 16 12.49 -12.51 -37.71
C SER A 16 12.58 -11.11 -37.11
N ILE A 17 12.40 -10.06 -37.92
CA ILE A 17 12.30 -8.68 -37.46
C ILE A 17 11.06 -8.51 -36.56
N ASN A 18 9.88 -9.00 -36.98
CA ASN A 18 8.67 -8.90 -36.14
C ASN A 18 8.83 -9.59 -34.77
N LYS A 19 9.55 -10.73 -34.70
CA LYS A 19 9.81 -11.41 -33.41
C LYS A 19 10.71 -10.59 -32.50
N LEU A 20 11.74 -9.95 -33.05
CA LEU A 20 12.64 -9.06 -32.29
C LEU A 20 11.90 -7.81 -31.82
N THR A 21 11.10 -7.18 -32.68
CA THR A 21 10.31 -5.98 -32.31
C THR A 21 9.34 -6.28 -31.18
N THR A 22 8.64 -7.42 -31.22
CA THR A 22 7.74 -7.83 -30.13
C THR A 22 8.49 -8.09 -28.83
N ALA A 23 9.69 -8.69 -28.88
CA ALA A 23 10.51 -8.92 -27.69
C ALA A 23 11.02 -7.61 -27.07
N THR A 24 11.45 -6.64 -27.89
CA THR A 24 11.90 -5.32 -27.41
C THR A 24 10.76 -4.48 -26.84
N LEU A 25 9.56 -4.57 -27.41
CA LEU A 25 8.37 -3.93 -26.84
C LEU A 25 7.99 -4.55 -25.50
N LEU A 26 7.97 -5.88 -25.38
CA LEU A 26 7.69 -6.56 -24.11
C LEU A 26 8.73 -6.23 -23.03
N PHE A 27 10.03 -6.21 -23.38
CA PHE A 27 11.08 -5.77 -22.46
C PHE A 27 10.96 -4.29 -22.08
N GLY A 28 10.62 -3.41 -23.04
CA GLY A 28 10.45 -1.98 -22.79
C GLY A 28 9.26 -1.68 -21.87
N ILE A 29 8.12 -2.37 -22.04
CA ILE A 29 6.94 -2.25 -21.17
C ILE A 29 7.23 -2.78 -19.75
N HIS A 30 8.07 -3.80 -19.64
CA HIS A 30 8.50 -4.35 -18.36
C HIS A 30 9.45 -3.41 -17.59
N GLN A 31 10.24 -2.59 -18.31
CA GLN A 31 11.16 -1.61 -17.73
C GLN A 31 10.43 -0.31 -17.32
N THR A 32 9.36 0.09 -18.02
CA THR A 32 8.59 1.31 -17.67
C THR A 32 7.67 1.09 -16.48
N THR A 33 7.14 -0.13 -16.30
CA THR A 33 6.35 -0.50 -15.12
C THR A 33 7.22 -0.59 -13.85
N THR A 34 8.46 -1.05 -13.95
CA THR A 34 9.40 -1.02 -12.83
C THR A 34 9.91 0.39 -12.52
N ALA A 35 10.11 1.26 -13.52
CA ALA A 35 10.54 2.64 -13.29
C ALA A 35 9.47 3.50 -12.57
N GLN A 36 8.19 3.31 -12.88
CA GLN A 36 7.08 3.95 -12.15
C GLN A 36 6.90 3.34 -10.74
N SER A 37 7.15 2.05 -10.61
CA SER A 37 7.13 1.33 -9.33
C SER A 37 8.25 1.78 -8.39
N ILE A 38 9.50 1.93 -8.85
CA ILE A 38 10.64 2.26 -7.98
C ILE A 38 10.50 3.65 -7.36
N GLY A 39 10.03 4.66 -8.11
CA GLY A 39 9.84 6.02 -7.59
C GLY A 39 8.53 6.20 -6.82
N GLY A 40 7.42 5.66 -7.33
CA GLY A 40 6.09 5.80 -6.73
C GLY A 40 5.92 4.98 -5.46
N LEU A 41 6.39 3.72 -5.47
CA LEU A 41 6.33 2.84 -4.30
C LEU A 41 7.28 3.29 -3.19
N SER A 42 8.49 3.77 -3.55
CA SER A 42 9.42 4.34 -2.57
C SER A 42 8.84 5.59 -1.89
N ARG A 43 8.19 6.47 -2.66
CA ARG A 43 7.47 7.63 -2.09
C ARG A 43 6.27 7.21 -1.26
N ALA A 44 5.45 6.29 -1.74
CA ALA A 44 4.31 5.78 -1.00
C ALA A 44 4.74 5.14 0.32
N ARG A 45 5.82 4.34 0.29
CA ARG A 45 6.43 3.76 1.48
C ARG A 45 6.90 4.84 2.45
N THR A 46 7.66 5.82 2.00
CA THR A 46 8.16 6.92 2.84
C THR A 46 7.02 7.71 3.48
N THR A 47 5.95 8.00 2.72
CA THR A 47 4.77 8.68 3.23
C THR A 47 3.99 7.83 4.23
N LEU A 48 3.83 6.53 3.97
CA LEU A 48 3.17 5.59 4.88
C LEU A 48 3.97 5.37 6.16
N GLU A 49 5.30 5.30 6.07
CA GLU A 49 6.21 5.22 7.23
C GLU A 49 6.09 6.50 8.06
N THR A 50 6.15 7.68 7.43
CA THR A 50 5.96 8.96 8.13
C THR A 50 4.58 9.05 8.77
N LEU A 51 3.51 8.63 8.07
CA LEU A 51 2.15 8.62 8.61
C LEU A 51 2.04 7.68 9.81
N ARG A 52 2.61 6.47 9.70
CA ARG A 52 2.63 5.48 10.77
C ARG A 52 3.36 6.04 11.99
N ASP A 53 4.53 6.63 11.82
CA ASP A 53 5.33 7.17 12.91
C ASP A 53 4.60 8.31 13.65
N ASN A 54 3.90 9.17 12.91
CA ASN A 54 3.06 10.20 13.50
C ASN A 54 1.83 9.60 14.22
N LEU A 55 1.18 8.60 13.62
CA LEU A 55 0.05 7.92 14.23
C LEU A 55 0.43 7.21 15.53
N ASP A 56 1.60 6.58 15.59
CA ASP A 56 2.08 5.85 16.77
C ASP A 56 2.21 6.79 18.00
N VAL A 57 2.50 8.07 17.76
CA VAL A 57 2.55 9.11 18.80
C VAL A 57 1.18 9.72 19.08
N ILE A 58 0.42 10.06 18.04
CA ILE A 58 -0.86 10.80 18.18
C ILE A 58 -1.97 9.91 18.74
N LEU A 59 -2.02 8.65 18.33
CA LEU A 59 -3.09 7.71 18.69
C LEU A 59 -3.21 7.47 20.21
N PRO A 60 -2.13 7.17 20.97
CA PRO A 60 -2.23 7.04 22.42
C PRO A 60 -2.59 8.36 23.11
N ILE A 61 -2.07 9.50 22.65
CA ILE A 61 -2.43 10.83 23.20
C ILE A 61 -3.92 11.09 23.02
N ALA A 62 -4.45 10.84 21.81
CA ALA A 62 -5.86 10.99 21.51
C ALA A 62 -6.73 10.06 22.37
N ALA A 63 -6.31 8.80 22.56
CA ALA A 63 -7.01 7.85 23.42
C ALA A 63 -7.10 8.37 24.87
N ILE A 64 -6.03 8.92 25.43
CA ILE A 64 -6.04 9.49 26.78
C ILE A 64 -7.00 10.68 26.88
N ILE A 65 -6.94 11.61 25.92
CA ILE A 65 -7.81 12.80 25.90
C ILE A 65 -9.28 12.39 25.83
N ILE A 66 -9.64 11.47 24.91
CA ILE A 66 -11.01 10.97 24.78
C ILE A 66 -11.43 10.23 26.05
N GLY A 67 -10.53 9.45 26.67
CA GLY A 67 -10.79 8.77 27.93
C GLY A 67 -11.13 9.74 29.07
N ILE A 68 -10.43 10.87 29.17
CA ILE A 68 -10.74 11.93 30.13
C ILE A 68 -12.12 12.54 29.85
N ILE A 69 -12.42 12.84 28.58
CA ILE A 69 -13.73 13.38 28.19
C ILE A 69 -14.84 12.39 28.56
N ILE A 70 -14.66 11.11 28.25
CA ILE A 70 -15.60 10.03 28.61
C ILE A 70 -15.80 9.94 30.12
N PHE A 71 -14.73 10.06 30.90
CA PHE A 71 -14.81 10.05 32.36
C PHE A 71 -15.66 11.21 32.90
N VAL A 72 -15.46 12.42 32.36
CA VAL A 72 -16.27 13.60 32.72
C VAL A 72 -17.72 13.43 32.27
N LEU A 73 -17.97 12.96 31.04
CA LEU A 73 -19.32 12.73 30.51
C LEU A 73 -20.08 11.66 31.28
N TYR A 74 -19.39 10.61 31.73
CA TYR A 74 -19.96 9.60 32.61
C TYR A 74 -20.29 10.18 33.99
N SER A 75 -19.39 10.97 34.57
CA SER A 75 -19.60 11.62 35.88
C SER A 75 -20.73 12.65 35.84
N ALA A 76 -20.96 13.27 34.69
CA ALA A 76 -22.06 14.20 34.44
C ALA A 76 -23.39 13.50 34.12
N GLU A 77 -23.45 12.16 34.18
CA GLU A 77 -24.62 11.33 33.81
C GLU A 77 -25.12 11.55 32.36
N VAL A 78 -24.30 12.17 31.50
CA VAL A 78 -24.62 12.41 30.09
C VAL A 78 -24.42 11.13 29.26
N MET A 79 -23.45 10.30 29.65
CA MET A 79 -23.11 9.06 28.94
C MET A 79 -23.34 7.83 29.80
N ARG A 80 -23.91 6.77 29.21
CA ARG A 80 -24.16 5.50 29.92
C ARG A 80 -22.84 4.76 30.13
N LYS A 81 -22.76 4.01 31.23
CA LYS A 81 -21.57 3.18 31.51
C LYS A 81 -21.28 2.20 30.38
N ASP A 82 -22.31 1.66 29.75
CA ASP A 82 -22.18 0.62 28.72
C ASP A 82 -21.46 1.17 27.48
N ASP A 83 -21.70 2.44 27.13
CA ASP A 83 -21.02 3.13 26.03
C ASP A 83 -19.56 3.44 26.37
N ALA A 84 -19.30 3.90 27.61
CA ALA A 84 -17.94 4.13 28.11
C ALA A 84 -17.10 2.85 28.08
N ILE A 85 -17.68 1.74 28.58
CA ILE A 85 -17.03 0.43 28.63
C ILE A 85 -16.80 -0.10 27.21
N ARG A 86 -17.79 0.02 26.32
CA ARG A 86 -17.64 -0.42 24.92
C ARG A 86 -16.51 0.32 24.21
N TRP A 87 -16.38 1.63 24.44
CA TRP A 87 -15.26 2.41 23.92
C TRP A 87 -13.93 1.94 24.51
N GLY A 88 -13.85 1.76 25.84
CA GLY A 88 -12.64 1.31 26.52
C GLY A 88 -12.17 -0.07 26.08
N ILE A 89 -13.10 -1.01 25.88
CA ILE A 89 -12.82 -2.33 25.30
C ILE A 89 -12.26 -2.20 23.89
N GLY A 90 -12.81 -1.29 23.07
CA GLY A 90 -12.29 -1.02 21.73
C GLY A 90 -10.84 -0.55 21.74
N VAL A 91 -10.50 0.37 22.65
CA VAL A 91 -9.11 0.85 22.82
C VAL A 91 -8.18 -0.27 23.29
N LEU A 92 -8.63 -1.07 24.27
CA LEU A 92 -7.84 -2.19 24.82
C LEU A 92 -7.55 -3.26 23.75
N LEU A 93 -8.56 -3.61 22.94
CA LEU A 93 -8.40 -4.59 21.87
C LEU A 93 -7.50 -4.06 20.74
N ALA A 94 -7.62 -2.78 20.38
CA ALA A 94 -6.77 -2.17 19.37
C ALA A 94 -5.29 -2.17 19.79
N GLY A 95 -5.00 -1.79 21.05
CA GLY A 95 -3.64 -1.85 21.60
C GLY A 95 -3.11 -3.29 21.67
N SER A 96 -3.94 -4.24 22.10
CA SER A 96 -3.55 -5.66 22.14
C SER A 96 -3.26 -6.21 20.74
N ALA A 97 -4.07 -5.87 19.74
CA ALA A 97 -3.85 -6.29 18.36
C ALA A 97 -2.55 -5.70 17.79
N ALA A 98 -2.22 -4.45 18.12
CA ALA A 98 -0.96 -3.83 17.69
C ALA A 98 0.26 -4.62 18.22
N GLU A 99 0.27 -4.96 19.51
CA GLU A 99 1.33 -5.80 20.12
C GLU A 99 1.40 -7.20 19.49
N LEU A 100 0.26 -7.84 19.25
CA LEU A 100 0.21 -9.15 18.59
C LEU A 100 0.82 -9.09 17.18
N VAL A 101 0.55 -8.04 16.41
CA VAL A 101 1.16 -7.84 15.08
C VAL A 101 2.66 -7.66 15.20
N VAL A 102 3.13 -6.88 16.17
CA VAL A 102 4.57 -6.67 16.42
C VAL A 102 5.28 -7.97 16.78
N LEU A 103 4.66 -8.82 17.61
CA LEU A 103 5.22 -10.12 17.99
C LEU A 103 5.17 -11.16 16.86
N LEU A 104 4.13 -11.12 16.01
CA LEU A 104 3.98 -12.05 14.89
C LEU A 104 4.97 -11.78 13.75
N TRP A 105 5.35 -10.51 13.56
CA TRP A 105 6.26 -10.09 12.50
C TRP A 105 7.74 -10.03 12.92
N LYS A 106 8.04 -10.52 14.12
CA LYS A 106 9.39 -10.60 14.70
C LYS A 106 9.98 -11.99 14.47
#